data_AF-A0A0W8CSN2-F1
#
_entry.id   AF-A0A0W8CSN2-F1
#
_cell.length_a   1.000
_cell.length_b   1.000
_cell.length_c   1.000
_cell.angle_alpha   90.00
_cell.angle_beta   90.00
_cell.angle_gamma   90.00
#
_symmetry.space_group_name_H-M   'P 1'
#
loop_
_entity.id
_entity.type
_entity.pdbx_description
1 polymer ?
#
loop_
_entity_poly.entity_id
_entity_poly.type
_entity_poly.pdbx_seq_one_letter_code
_entity_poly.pdbx_strand_id
1 'polypeptide(L)'
;MNDVNTLLKRGGSDRHDKMGPKRIVEVLRSWNTTSYDIPGENEVRAMISQLRVENRKRGAPTEDPKPRKKRKMEQKYADFLQELVTTNPQIGRKEAVPLFRKKFPEATTLYSDVRLKSKISILKGMLSKAATNAQS
;
A
#
# COMPACT_ATOMS: atom_id res chain seq x y z
N MET A 1 -8.50 31.34 18.51
CA MET A 1 -9.51 31.11 17.47
C MET A 1 -9.71 29.62 17.31
N ASN A 2 -10.90 29.13 17.59
CA ASN A 2 -11.26 27.73 17.41
C ASN A 2 -11.61 27.51 15.92
N ASP A 3 -10.77 26.80 15.17
CA ASP A 3 -10.93 26.64 13.72
C ASP A 3 -11.48 25.26 13.35
N VAL A 4 -12.69 25.26 12.80
CA VAL A 4 -13.39 24.08 12.29
C VAL A 4 -12.59 23.39 11.18
N ASN A 5 -11.92 24.16 10.32
CA ASN A 5 -11.13 23.61 9.22
C ASN A 5 -9.94 22.80 9.74
N THR A 6 -9.31 23.25 10.82
CA THR A 6 -8.22 22.52 11.48
C THR A 6 -8.71 21.20 12.08
N LEU A 7 -9.89 21.15 12.69
CA LEU A 7 -10.50 19.89 13.17
C LEU A 7 -10.82 18.92 12.03
N LEU A 8 -11.41 19.42 10.95
CA LEU A 8 -11.78 18.62 9.78
C LEU A 8 -10.54 18.05 9.07
N LYS A 9 -9.48 18.85 8.93
CA LYS A 9 -8.19 18.39 8.37
C LYS A 9 -7.59 17.28 9.25
N ARG A 10 -7.59 17.45 10.57
CA ARG A 10 -7.10 16.44 11.52
C ARG A 10 -7.88 15.12 11.41
N GLY A 11 -9.21 15.17 11.36
CA GLY A 11 -10.04 13.98 11.14
C GLY A 11 -9.87 13.34 9.75
N GLY A 12 -9.44 14.13 8.76
CA GLY A 12 -9.15 13.66 7.41
C GLY A 12 -7.83 12.89 7.27
N SER A 13 -6.81 13.25 8.08
CA SER A 13 -5.41 12.81 7.94
C SER A 13 -5.14 11.36 8.36
N ASP A 14 -6.01 10.71 9.13
CA ASP A 14 -5.73 9.36 9.65
C ASP A 14 -6.94 8.43 9.60
N ARG A 15 -6.71 7.14 9.34
CA ARG A 15 -7.77 6.10 9.39
C ARG A 15 -8.10 5.64 10.81
N HIS A 16 -7.21 5.92 11.76
CA HIS A 16 -7.29 5.44 13.15
C HIS A 16 -7.17 6.56 14.20
N ASP A 17 -7.18 7.84 13.79
CA ASP A 17 -6.99 8.93 14.74
C ASP A 17 -8.23 9.20 15.62
N LYS A 18 -7.94 9.71 16.81
CA LYS A 18 -8.82 9.89 17.97
C LYS A 18 -9.90 10.97 17.77
N MET A 19 -9.90 11.67 16.63
CA MET A 19 -10.79 12.79 16.32
C MET A 19 -11.82 12.41 15.24
N GLY A 20 -12.62 11.40 15.52
CA GLY A 20 -13.70 10.96 14.63
C GLY A 20 -14.80 12.02 14.47
N PRO A 21 -15.68 11.87 13.45
CA PRO A 21 -16.76 12.82 13.16
C PRO A 21 -17.61 13.17 14.38
N LYS A 22 -18.00 12.15 15.17
CA LYS A 22 -18.74 12.33 16.42
C LYS A 22 -18.03 13.27 17.41
N ARG A 23 -16.73 13.08 17.60
CA ARG A 23 -15.92 13.89 18.53
C ARG A 23 -15.70 15.31 18.02
N ILE A 24 -15.62 15.49 16.70
CA ILE A 24 -15.57 16.82 16.08
C ILE A 24 -16.87 17.57 16.38
N VAL A 25 -18.04 16.93 16.20
CA VAL A 25 -19.34 17.54 16.55
C VAL A 25 -19.40 17.90 18.03
N GLU A 26 -18.96 17.01 18.93
CA GLU A 26 -18.90 17.27 20.37
C GLU A 26 -18.06 18.52 20.69
N VAL A 27 -16.90 18.67 20.04
CA VAL A 27 -16.06 19.87 20.21
C VAL A 27 -16.72 21.11 19.64
N LEU A 28 -17.34 21.03 18.46
CA LEU A 28 -18.07 22.17 17.86
C LEU A 28 -19.23 22.63 18.76
N ARG A 29 -19.95 21.69 19.36
CA ARG A 29 -21.00 21.96 20.35
C ARG A 29 -20.46 22.61 21.62
N SER A 30 -19.29 22.17 22.08
CA SER A 30 -18.65 22.77 23.26
C SER A 30 -18.17 24.20 23.02
N TRP A 31 -17.89 24.56 21.76
CA TRP A 31 -17.41 25.89 21.38
C TRP A 31 -18.53 26.89 21.13
N ASN A 32 -19.70 26.42 20.73
CA ASN A 32 -20.78 27.28 20.26
C ASN A 32 -22.11 26.78 20.82
N THR A 33 -22.40 27.12 22.08
CA THR A 33 -23.59 26.66 22.79
C THR A 33 -24.90 27.31 22.32
N THR A 34 -24.83 28.38 21.51
CA THR A 34 -26.00 29.21 21.14
C THR A 34 -26.31 29.22 19.63
N SER A 35 -25.42 28.67 18.79
CA SER A 35 -25.63 28.67 17.33
C SER A 35 -26.40 27.44 16.87
N TYR A 36 -27.46 27.66 16.09
CA TYR A 36 -28.24 26.60 15.43
C TYR A 36 -27.51 25.92 14.26
N ASP A 37 -26.37 26.47 13.82
CA ASP A 37 -25.66 26.04 12.62
C ASP A 37 -24.47 25.11 12.93
N ILE A 38 -24.66 24.18 13.86
CA ILE A 38 -23.63 23.17 14.17
C ILE A 38 -23.87 21.96 13.28
N PRO A 39 -22.91 21.61 12.42
CA PRO A 39 -23.09 20.50 11.51
C PRO A 39 -23.28 19.19 12.29
N GLY A 40 -24.22 18.38 11.81
CA GLY A 40 -24.44 17.04 12.31
C GLY A 40 -23.28 16.10 11.98
N GLU A 41 -23.25 14.93 12.62
CA GLU A 41 -22.18 13.94 12.40
C GLU A 41 -22.07 13.52 10.92
N ASN A 42 -23.21 13.39 10.24
CA ASN A 42 -23.26 13.02 8.82
C ASN A 42 -22.67 14.11 7.91
N GLU A 43 -22.90 15.38 8.24
CA GLU A 43 -22.36 16.52 7.49
C GLU A 43 -20.84 16.61 7.69
N VAL A 44 -20.36 16.41 8.92
CA VAL A 44 -18.93 16.30 9.22
C VAL A 44 -18.28 15.13 8.46
N ARG A 45 -18.95 13.96 8.39
CA ARG A 45 -18.48 12.82 7.58
C ARG A 45 -18.39 13.16 6.09
N ALA A 46 -19.39 13.85 5.56
CA ALA A 46 -19.42 14.27 4.16
C ALA A 46 -18.28 15.26 3.86
N MET A 47 -18.08 16.28 4.71
CA MET A 47 -17.02 17.26 4.58
C MET A 47 -15.62 16.63 4.65
N ILE A 48 -15.38 15.70 5.59
CA ILE A 48 -14.11 14.95 5.66
C ILE A 48 -13.89 14.12 4.39
N SER A 49 -14.95 13.48 3.88
CA SER A 49 -14.87 12.67 2.65
C SER A 49 -14.56 13.55 1.44
N GLN A 50 -15.18 14.71 1.33
CA GLN A 50 -14.92 15.70 0.29
C GLN A 50 -13.49 16.23 0.37
N LEU A 51 -13.01 16.59 1.56
CA LEU A 51 -11.62 17.01 1.79
C LEU A 51 -10.62 15.93 1.37
N ARG A 52 -10.91 14.65 1.62
CA ARG A 52 -10.07 13.52 1.17
C ARG A 52 -10.05 13.40 -0.35
N VAL A 53 -11.19 13.55 -1.01
CA VAL A 53 -11.27 13.52 -2.48
C VAL A 53 -10.52 14.72 -3.07
N GLU A 54 -10.68 15.89 -2.48
CA GLU A 54 -10.00 17.11 -2.91
C GLU A 54 -8.48 17.02 -2.70
N ASN A 55 -8.01 16.51 -1.56
CA ASN A 55 -6.59 16.27 -1.30
C ASN A 55 -5.99 15.23 -2.25
N ARG A 56 -6.77 14.22 -2.67
CA ARG A 56 -6.32 13.27 -3.71
C ARG A 56 -6.22 13.93 -5.09
N LYS A 57 -7.19 14.78 -5.45
CA LYS A 57 -7.20 15.50 -6.74
C LYS A 57 -6.11 16.57 -6.83
N ARG A 58 -5.84 17.27 -5.73
CA ARG A 58 -4.82 18.32 -5.66
C ARG A 58 -3.39 17.79 -5.55
N GLY A 59 -3.21 16.46 -5.43
CA GLY A 59 -1.91 15.87 -5.15
C GLY A 59 -1.38 16.40 -3.81
N ALA A 60 -1.96 15.94 -2.70
CA ALA A 60 -1.47 16.30 -1.37
C ALA A 60 0.07 16.20 -1.32
N PRO A 61 0.76 17.11 -0.62
CA PRO A 61 2.12 16.85 -0.19
C PRO A 61 2.03 15.76 0.87
N THR A 62 1.79 14.52 0.45
CA THR A 62 2.39 13.41 1.15
C THR A 62 3.86 13.80 1.22
N GLU A 63 4.43 13.85 2.42
CA GLU A 63 5.80 13.36 2.55
C GLU A 63 5.76 11.98 1.90
N ASP A 64 5.99 11.94 0.60
CA ASP A 64 5.93 10.72 -0.16
C ASP A 64 6.91 9.81 0.58
N PRO A 65 6.52 8.59 0.98
CA PRO A 65 7.53 7.57 1.06
C PRO A 65 8.07 7.49 -0.37
N LYS A 66 9.13 8.29 -0.66
CA LYS A 66 9.77 8.43 -1.96
C LYS A 66 9.65 7.08 -2.61
N PRO A 67 9.02 6.93 -3.79
CA PRO A 67 8.81 5.62 -4.38
C PRO A 67 10.16 4.94 -4.35
N ARG A 68 10.33 4.01 -3.39
CA ARG A 68 11.62 3.39 -3.15
C ARG A 68 11.78 2.58 -4.41
N LYS A 69 12.55 3.10 -5.39
CA LYS A 69 12.89 2.40 -6.61
C LYS A 69 13.36 1.05 -6.12
N LYS A 70 12.49 0.04 -6.23
CA LYS A 70 12.79 -1.29 -5.70
C LYS A 70 14.04 -1.67 -6.45
N ARG A 71 15.17 -1.77 -5.74
CA ARG A 71 16.45 -2.13 -6.37
C ARG A 71 16.16 -3.35 -7.23
N LYS A 72 16.51 -3.31 -8.52
CA LYS A 72 16.32 -4.47 -9.37
C LYS A 72 17.11 -5.62 -8.73
N MET A 73 16.53 -6.81 -8.77
CA MET A 73 17.30 -8.01 -8.42
C MET A 73 18.42 -8.15 -9.45
N GLU A 74 19.62 -8.49 -8.99
CA GLU A 74 20.73 -8.73 -9.92
C GLU A 74 20.35 -9.84 -10.90
N GLN A 75 20.79 -9.69 -12.15
CA GLN A 75 20.35 -10.51 -13.26
C GLN A 75 20.64 -12.00 -13.00
N LYS A 76 21.83 -12.34 -12.51
CA LYS A 76 22.22 -13.73 -12.17
C LYS A 76 21.24 -14.45 -11.25
N TYR A 77 20.66 -13.74 -10.26
CA TYR A 77 19.68 -14.32 -9.33
C TYR A 77 18.31 -14.46 -9.98
N ALA A 78 17.93 -13.49 -10.81
CA ALA A 78 16.67 -13.51 -11.54
C ALA A 78 16.67 -14.66 -12.57
N ASP A 79 17.77 -14.86 -13.28
CA ASP A 79 17.95 -15.91 -14.28
C ASP A 79 17.85 -17.29 -13.64
N PHE A 80 18.53 -17.50 -12.50
CA PHE A 80 18.41 -18.75 -11.76
C PHE A 80 16.97 -19.04 -11.31
N LEU A 81 16.25 -18.04 -10.79
CA LEU A 81 14.85 -18.23 -10.42
C LEU A 81 13.96 -18.50 -11.64
N GLN A 82 14.28 -17.92 -12.80
CA GLN A 82 13.56 -18.17 -14.04
C GLN A 82 13.82 -19.58 -14.56
N GLU A 83 15.07 -20.02 -14.59
CA GLU A 83 15.46 -21.39 -14.93
C GLU A 83 14.78 -22.39 -14.00
N LEU A 84 14.85 -22.17 -12.67
CA LEU A 84 14.27 -23.05 -11.67
C LEU A 84 12.76 -23.26 -11.90
N VAL A 85 12.03 -22.20 -12.24
CA VAL A 85 10.59 -22.25 -12.48
C VAL A 85 10.25 -22.82 -13.86
N THR A 86 11.14 -22.65 -14.84
CA THR A 86 10.96 -23.18 -16.21
C THR A 86 11.23 -24.69 -16.24
N THR A 87 12.30 -25.14 -15.60
CA THR A 87 12.70 -26.55 -15.54
C THR A 87 11.80 -27.37 -14.62
N ASN A 88 11.37 -26.78 -13.49
CA ASN A 88 10.51 -27.44 -12.51
C ASN A 88 9.21 -26.65 -12.29
N PRO A 89 8.24 -26.67 -13.23
CA PRO A 89 7.02 -25.86 -13.14
C PRO A 89 6.13 -26.20 -11.93
N GLN A 90 6.25 -27.41 -11.40
CA GLN A 90 5.55 -27.86 -10.18
C GLN A 90 6.11 -27.21 -8.90
N ILE A 91 7.32 -26.65 -8.93
CA ILE A 91 7.96 -26.16 -7.72
C ILE A 91 7.15 -25.02 -7.09
N GLY A 92 6.91 -25.16 -5.79
CA GLY A 92 6.19 -24.18 -4.99
C GLY A 92 7.05 -22.97 -4.67
N ARG A 93 6.40 -21.82 -4.44
CA ARG A 93 7.06 -20.60 -3.93
C ARG A 93 7.84 -20.83 -2.63
N LYS A 94 7.35 -21.75 -1.79
CA LYS A 94 7.99 -22.09 -0.50
C LYS A 94 9.23 -22.96 -0.68
N GLU A 95 9.25 -23.84 -1.68
CA GLU A 95 10.34 -24.79 -1.95
C GLU A 95 11.47 -24.16 -2.77
N ALA A 96 11.15 -23.20 -3.64
CA ALA A 96 12.15 -22.51 -4.44
C ALA A 96 13.07 -21.58 -3.60
N VAL A 97 12.59 -21.08 -2.46
CA VAL A 97 13.39 -20.22 -1.55
C VAL A 97 14.60 -20.94 -0.95
N PRO A 98 14.48 -22.13 -0.32
CA PRO A 98 15.64 -22.85 0.20
C PRO A 98 16.62 -23.26 -0.90
N LEU A 99 16.15 -23.61 -2.11
CA LEU A 99 17.03 -23.89 -3.25
C LEU A 99 17.84 -22.66 -3.67
N PHE A 100 17.20 -21.48 -3.70
CA PHE A 100 17.88 -20.22 -3.94
C PHE A 100 18.95 -19.94 -2.88
N ARG A 101 18.61 -20.09 -1.60
CA ARG A 101 19.54 -19.86 -0.48
C ARG A 101 20.71 -20.84 -0.48
N LYS A 102 20.49 -22.09 -0.90
CA LYS A 102 21.53 -23.10 -1.04
C LYS A 102 22.50 -22.77 -2.19
N LYS A 103 21.99 -22.20 -3.29
CA LYS A 103 22.80 -21.83 -4.46
C LYS A 103 23.56 -20.51 -4.25
N PHE A 104 22.93 -19.55 -3.58
CA PHE A 104 23.47 -18.20 -3.34
C PHE A 104 23.36 -17.81 -1.86
N PRO A 105 24.20 -18.40 -0.99
CA PRO A 105 24.19 -18.07 0.43
C PRO A 105 24.47 -16.59 0.69
N GLU A 106 25.32 -15.95 -0.12
CA GLU A 106 25.67 -14.53 -0.06
C GLU A 106 24.47 -13.61 -0.32
N ALA A 107 23.49 -14.10 -1.09
CA ALA A 107 22.28 -13.36 -1.45
C ALA A 107 21.17 -13.49 -0.40
N THR A 108 21.34 -14.37 0.59
CA THR A 108 20.32 -14.64 1.62
C THR A 108 20.03 -13.40 2.46
N THR A 109 21.05 -12.58 2.73
CA THR A 109 20.90 -11.31 3.46
C THR A 109 20.37 -10.18 2.58
N LEU A 110 20.56 -10.28 1.26
CA LEU A 110 20.17 -9.25 0.27
C LEU A 110 18.69 -9.35 -0.14
N TYR A 111 18.11 -10.55 -0.12
CA TYR A 111 16.75 -10.80 -0.58
C TYR A 111 15.92 -11.49 0.49
N SER A 112 14.93 -10.77 1.02
CA SER A 112 13.96 -11.34 1.94
C SER A 112 13.09 -12.42 1.27
N ASP A 113 12.58 -13.34 2.09
CA ASP A 113 11.64 -14.39 1.67
C ASP A 113 10.46 -13.86 0.87
N VAL A 114 9.88 -12.76 1.33
CA VAL A 114 8.73 -12.11 0.69
C VAL A 114 9.10 -11.68 -0.73
N ARG A 115 10.30 -11.12 -0.90
CA ARG A 115 10.80 -10.65 -2.20
C ARG A 115 11.07 -11.82 -3.16
N LEU A 116 11.69 -12.89 -2.68
CA LEU A 116 11.93 -14.11 -3.47
C LEU A 116 10.61 -14.77 -3.90
N LYS A 117 9.68 -15.00 -2.96
CA LYS A 117 8.37 -15.59 -3.23
C LYS A 117 7.56 -14.77 -4.22
N SER A 118 7.60 -13.44 -4.10
CA SER A 118 6.95 -12.52 -5.03
C SER A 118 7.55 -12.63 -6.43
N LYS A 119 8.89 -12.65 -6.57
CA LYS A 119 9.57 -12.81 -7.86
C LYS A 119 9.21 -14.13 -8.54
N ILE A 120 9.21 -15.24 -7.80
CA ILE A 120 8.79 -16.56 -8.31
C ILE A 120 7.34 -16.52 -8.80
N SER A 121 6.43 -15.89 -8.03
CA SER A 121 5.02 -15.75 -8.43
C SER A 121 4.86 -15.00 -9.75
N ILE A 122 5.63 -13.93 -9.94
CA ILE A 122 5.62 -13.13 -11.18
C ILE A 122 6.12 -13.99 -12.34
N LEU A 123 7.25 -14.70 -12.17
CA LEU A 123 7.82 -15.56 -13.20
C LEU A 123 6.85 -16.67 -13.63
N LYS A 124 6.17 -17.33 -12.67
CA LYS A 124 5.12 -18.31 -12.98
C LYS A 124 3.97 -17.70 -13.76
N GLY A 125 3.50 -16.52 -13.38
CA GLY A 125 2.43 -15.82 -14.09
C GLY A 125 2.84 -15.36 -15.50
N MET A 126 4.12 -15.08 -15.74
CA MET A 126 4.63 -14.78 -17.07
C MET A 126 4.68 -16.04 -17.95
N LEU A 127 5.14 -17.16 -17.40
CA LEU A 127 5.17 -18.45 -18.11
C LEU A 127 3.76 -18.92 -18.49
N SER A 128 2.79 -18.79 -17.58
CA SER A 128 1.41 -19.18 -17.89
C SER A 128 0.82 -18.33 -19.02
N LYS A 129 1.08 -17.01 -19.04
CA LYS A 129 0.62 -16.11 -20.11
C LYS A 129 1.32 -16.38 -21.45
N ALA A 130 2.61 -16.69 -21.42
CA ALA A 130 3.37 -17.04 -22.63
C ALA A 130 2.83 -18.33 -23.27
N ALA A 131 2.46 -19.33 -22.46
CA ALA A 131 1.85 -20.56 -22.95
C ALA A 131 0.48 -20.31 -23.62
N THR A 132 -0.34 -19.40 -23.09
CA THR A 132 -1.68 -19.11 -23.65
C THR A 132 -1.58 -18.36 -24.99
N ASN A 133 -0.63 -17.44 -25.13
CA ASN A 133 -0.43 -16.69 -26.38
C ASN A 133 0.21 -17.52 -27.51
N ALA A 134 0.87 -18.64 -27.21
CA ALA A 134 1.45 -19.52 -28.22
C ALA A 134 0.42 -20.44 -28.91
N GLN A 135 -0.84 -20.42 -28.46
CA GLN A 135 -1.94 -21.24 -28.99
C GLN A 135 -3.04 -20.42 -29.70
N SER A 136 -2.82 -19.12 -29.90
CA SER A 136 -3.70 -18.21 -30.68
C SER A 136 -3.01 -17.80 -31.97
#